data_AF-A0A7V1MPY4-F1
#
_entry.id   AF-A0A7V1MPY4-F1
#
_cell.length_a   1.000
_cell.length_b   1.000
_cell.length_c   1.000
_cell.angle_alpha   90.00
_cell.angle_beta   90.00
_cell.angle_gamma   90.00
#
_symmetry.space_group_name_H-M   'P 1'
#
loop_
_entity.id
_entity.type
_entity.pdbx_description
1 polymer ?
#
loop_
_entity_poly.entity_id
_entity_poly.type
_entity_poly.pdbx_seq_one_letter_code
_entity_poly.pdbx_strand_id
1 'polypeptide(L)'
;MRLLAVLGQLLLSEWIWSVTWGAYHVPLNIVLMIFLFKFFTRISIVPAVLIAFFSQLFSFIIYWVLIVGGLIFFAHIEYIPEVNSAYVPNSLSACLSLGFVYTVLQVFFFYLLNMRYQFNVRWAIAASFVSNTITALLVYQLFSLSS
;
A
#
# COMPACT_ATOMS: atom_id res chain seq x y z
N MET A 1 -17.43 -0.46 19.31
CA MET A 1 -16.39 -1.47 19.62
C MET A 1 -16.29 -2.57 18.58
N ARG A 2 -17.39 -3.26 18.18
CA ARG A 2 -17.32 -4.33 17.16
C ARG A 2 -16.72 -3.89 15.82
N LEU A 3 -17.12 -2.73 15.28
CA LEU A 3 -16.56 -2.22 14.02
C LEU A 3 -15.05 -1.94 14.11
N LEU A 4 -14.60 -1.34 15.22
CA LEU A 4 -13.18 -1.07 15.45
C LEU A 4 -12.37 -2.36 15.53
N ALA A 5 -12.89 -3.37 16.21
CA ALA A 5 -12.25 -4.70 16.28
C ALA A 5 -12.18 -5.34 14.89
N VAL A 6 -13.25 -5.31 14.10
CA VAL A 6 -13.29 -5.87 12.73
C VAL A 6 -12.28 -5.16 11.82
N LEU A 7 -12.29 -3.82 11.79
CA LEU A 7 -11.34 -3.04 10.99
C LEU A 7 -9.90 -3.24 11.46
N GLY A 8 -9.68 -3.33 12.77
CA GLY A 8 -8.37 -3.58 13.35
C GLY A 8 -7.82 -4.95 12.95
N GLN A 9 -8.63 -6.00 13.01
CA GLN A 9 -8.23 -7.35 12.58
C GLN A 9 -7.96 -7.43 11.08
N LEU A 10 -8.76 -6.76 10.24
CA LEU A 10 -8.54 -6.67 8.81
C LEU A 10 -7.20 -5.99 8.50
N LEU A 11 -6.97 -4.80 9.06
CA LEU A 11 -5.74 -4.04 8.86
C LEU A 11 -4.51 -4.79 9.38
N LEU A 12 -4.63 -5.48 10.50
CA LEU A 12 -3.53 -6.26 11.07
C LEU A 12 -3.23 -7.51 10.24
N SER A 13 -4.25 -8.17 9.69
CA SER A 13 -4.07 -9.30 8.77
C SER A 13 -3.43 -8.86 7.44
N GLU A 14 -3.84 -7.72 6.90
CA GLU A 14 -3.21 -7.10 5.72
C GLU A 14 -1.76 -6.69 5.99
N TRP A 15 -1.45 -6.24 7.21
CA TRP A 15 -0.09 -5.92 7.60
C TRP A 15 0.77 -7.17 7.67
N ILE A 16 0.29 -8.26 8.26
CA ILE A 16 0.99 -9.56 8.24
C ILE A 16 1.24 -9.98 6.79
N TRP A 17 0.21 -9.90 5.94
CA TRP A 17 0.35 -10.19 4.51
C TRP A 17 1.41 -9.31 3.84
N SER A 18 1.42 -8.01 4.14
CA SER A 18 2.42 -7.07 3.64
C SER A 18 3.83 -7.38 4.16
N VAL A 19 3.99 -7.92 5.36
CA VAL A 19 5.31 -8.35 5.85
C VAL A 19 5.79 -9.56 5.05
N THR A 20 4.90 -10.50 4.74
CA THR A 20 5.25 -11.72 4.01
C THR A 20 5.50 -11.46 2.52
N TRP A 21 4.61 -10.75 1.84
CA TRP A 21 4.63 -10.56 0.39
C TRP A 21 4.99 -9.13 -0.05
N GLY A 22 5.03 -8.18 0.88
CA GLY A 22 5.34 -6.78 0.57
C GLY A 22 6.77 -6.57 0.09
N ALA A 23 7.68 -7.50 0.38
CA ALA A 23 9.03 -7.52 -0.21
C ALA A 23 9.00 -7.54 -1.75
N TYR A 24 7.98 -8.17 -2.36
CA TYR A 24 7.77 -8.13 -3.81
C TYR A 24 6.94 -6.93 -4.24
N HIS A 25 5.92 -6.55 -3.44
CA HIS A 25 5.03 -5.44 -3.78
C HIS A 25 5.79 -4.11 -3.90
N VAL A 26 6.66 -3.80 -2.93
CA VAL A 26 7.40 -2.53 -2.87
C VAL A 26 8.25 -2.27 -4.13
N PRO A 27 9.20 -3.14 -4.52
CA PRO A 27 10.03 -2.88 -5.70
C PRO A 27 9.23 -2.89 -7.00
N LEU A 28 8.25 -3.79 -7.15
CA LEU A 28 7.39 -3.82 -8.34
C LEU A 28 6.58 -2.53 -8.50
N ASN A 29 5.98 -2.04 -7.41
CA ASN A 29 5.20 -0.81 -7.43
C ASN A 29 6.09 0.40 -7.76
N ILE A 30 7.28 0.51 -7.16
CA ILE A 30 8.23 1.59 -7.47
C ILE A 30 8.56 1.61 -8.96
N VAL A 31 8.92 0.46 -9.54
CA VAL A 31 9.25 0.36 -10.97
C VAL A 31 8.07 0.78 -11.85
N LEU A 32 6.87 0.23 -11.58
CA LEU A 32 5.66 0.59 -12.33
C LEU A 32 5.33 2.08 -12.21
N MET A 33 5.41 2.63 -11.01
CA MET A 33 5.08 4.02 -10.75
C MET A 33 6.08 4.99 -11.40
N ILE A 34 7.37 4.62 -11.50
CA ILE A 34 8.36 5.37 -12.29
C ILE A 34 7.94 5.45 -13.76
N PHE A 35 7.55 4.32 -14.37
CA PHE A 35 7.08 4.30 -15.76
C PHE A 35 5.81 5.12 -15.95
N LEU A 36 4.83 4.99 -15.04
CA LEU A 36 3.57 5.72 -15.09
C LEU A 36 3.77 7.22 -14.88
N PHE A 37 4.65 7.64 -13.96
CA PHE A 37 5.01 9.06 -13.83
C PHE A 37 5.68 9.58 -15.10
N LYS A 38 6.63 8.83 -15.67
CA LYS A 38 7.28 9.25 -16.91
C LYS A 38 6.28 9.44 -18.04
N PHE A 39 5.28 8.56 -18.14
CA PHE A 39 4.26 8.59 -19.17
C PHE A 39 3.19 9.67 -18.93
N PHE A 40 2.60 9.75 -17.73
CA PHE A 40 1.49 10.66 -17.43
C PHE A 40 1.93 12.09 -17.10
N THR A 41 2.99 12.28 -16.32
CA THR A 41 3.42 13.62 -15.85
C THR A 41 4.56 14.20 -16.67
N ARG A 42 5.19 13.40 -17.55
CA ARG A 42 6.32 13.79 -18.42
C ARG A 42 7.54 14.32 -17.67
N ILE A 43 7.64 14.07 -16.36
CA ILE A 43 8.79 14.49 -15.54
C ILE A 43 10.07 13.77 -15.97
N SER A 44 11.23 14.34 -15.62
CA SER A 44 12.51 13.67 -15.82
C SER A 44 12.61 12.41 -14.94
N ILE A 45 13.45 11.46 -15.36
CA ILE A 45 13.53 10.14 -14.72
C ILE A 45 13.98 10.23 -13.26
N VAL A 46 14.89 11.15 -12.94
CA VAL A 46 15.45 11.31 -11.59
C VAL A 46 14.37 11.73 -10.58
N PRO A 47 13.58 12.81 -10.81
CA PRO A 47 12.42 13.12 -9.98
C PRO A 47 11.38 12.00 -9.91
N ALA A 48 11.12 11.28 -11.02
CA ALA A 48 10.19 10.15 -11.02
C ALA A 48 10.63 9.05 -10.05
N VAL A 49 11.92 8.70 -10.06
CA VAL A 49 12.51 7.73 -9.14
C VAL A 49 12.37 8.20 -7.69
N LEU A 50 12.71 9.46 -7.39
CA LEU A 50 12.62 10.00 -6.04
C LEU A 50 11.17 10.03 -5.53
N ILE A 51 10.23 10.53 -6.34
CA ILE A 51 8.82 10.60 -5.95
C ILE A 51 8.26 9.19 -5.76
N ALA A 52 8.60 8.25 -6.64
CA ALA A 52 8.14 6.87 -6.52
C ALA A 52 8.67 6.18 -5.26
N PHE A 53 9.97 6.31 -5.01
CA PHE A 53 10.61 5.74 -3.83
C PHE A 53 10.07 6.36 -2.53
N PHE A 54 10.04 7.69 -2.42
CA PHE A 54 9.62 8.36 -1.19
C PHE A 54 8.13 8.21 -0.89
N SER A 55 7.26 8.15 -1.90
CA SER A 55 5.82 7.88 -1.67
C SER A 55 5.58 6.45 -1.18
N GLN A 56 6.33 5.47 -1.70
CA GLN A 56 6.29 4.09 -1.22
C GLN A 56 6.84 3.99 0.21
N LEU A 57 7.99 4.59 0.48
CA LEU A 57 8.61 4.63 1.81
C LEU A 57 7.68 5.30 2.83
N PHE A 58 7.10 6.45 2.47
CA PHE A 58 6.14 7.16 3.30
C PHE A 58 4.94 6.26 3.65
N SER A 59 4.35 5.61 2.66
CA SER A 59 3.18 4.76 2.87
C SER A 59 3.49 3.55 3.72
N PHE A 60 4.65 2.91 3.50
CA PHE A 60 5.13 1.81 4.31
C PHE A 60 5.32 2.23 5.78
N ILE A 61 6.03 3.35 6.03
CA ILE A 61 6.29 3.84 7.39
C ILE A 61 4.98 4.22 8.09
N ILE A 62 4.11 4.98 7.43
CA ILE A 62 2.84 5.41 8.04
C ILE A 62 1.95 4.21 8.32
N TYR A 63 1.87 3.25 7.39
CA TYR A 63 1.12 2.02 7.63
C TYR A 63 1.69 1.25 8.82
N TRP A 64 3.01 1.08 8.89
CA TRP A 64 3.67 0.43 10.02
C TRP A 64 3.35 1.10 11.36
N VAL A 65 3.44 2.44 11.43
CA VAL A 65 3.14 3.21 12.63
C VAL A 65 1.66 3.09 13.02
N LEU A 66 0.74 3.12 12.06
CA LEU A 66 -0.69 2.96 12.31
C LEU A 66 -1.01 1.58 12.89
N ILE A 67 -0.39 0.51 12.38
CA ILE A 67 -0.65 -0.85 12.85
C ILE A 67 0.06 -1.11 14.18
N VAL A 68 1.39 -0.99 14.21
CA VAL A 68 2.18 -1.32 15.40
C VAL A 68 1.90 -0.33 16.51
N GLY A 69 2.05 0.97 16.23
CA GLY A 69 1.80 2.01 17.23
C GLY A 69 0.32 2.12 17.58
N GLY A 70 -0.56 2.27 16.58
CA GLY A 70 -1.98 2.52 16.81
C GLY A 70 -2.76 1.29 17.29
N LEU A 71 -2.79 0.22 16.50
CA LEU A 71 -3.66 -0.93 16.79
C LEU A 71 -3.11 -1.83 17.90
N ILE A 72 -1.82 -2.16 17.85
CA ILE A 72 -1.22 -3.10 18.80
C ILE A 72 -0.95 -2.41 20.15
N PHE A 73 -0.20 -1.30 20.15
CA PHE A 73 0.20 -0.64 21.40
C PHE A 73 -0.93 0.18 22.06
N PHE A 74 -1.67 1.00 21.31
CA PHE A 74 -2.71 1.87 21.91
C PHE A 74 -4.09 1.21 22.02
N ALA A 75 -4.52 0.47 21.01
CA ALA A 75 -5.86 -0.13 21.01
C ALA A 75 -5.92 -1.55 21.59
N HIS A 76 -4.75 -2.13 21.93
CA HIS A 76 -4.62 -3.51 22.45
C HIS A 76 -5.34 -4.55 21.57
N ILE A 77 -5.33 -4.35 20.25
CA ILE A 77 -5.91 -5.29 19.29
C ILE A 77 -4.84 -6.32 18.96
N GLU A 78 -4.97 -7.50 19.54
CA GLU A 78 -4.09 -8.64 19.28
C GLU A 78 -4.62 -9.50 18.12
N TYR A 79 -3.71 -10.09 17.36
CA TYR A 79 -4.08 -11.07 16.32
C TYR A 79 -4.56 -12.37 16.98
N ILE A 80 -5.79 -12.78 16.68
CA ILE A 80 -6.36 -14.05 17.17
C ILE A 80 -6.51 -15.02 15.98
N PRO A 81 -5.62 -16.00 15.80
CA PRO A 81 -5.58 -16.86 14.61
C PRO A 81 -6.89 -17.59 14.32
N GLU A 82 -7.57 -18.08 15.36
CA GLU A 82 -8.81 -18.88 15.26
C GLU A 82 -10.01 -18.09 14.72
N VAL A 83 -10.03 -16.78 14.94
CA VAL A 83 -11.08 -15.87 14.46
C VAL A 83 -10.71 -15.29 13.08
N ASN A 84 -9.41 -15.18 12.80
CA ASN A 84 -8.88 -14.44 11.64
C ASN A 84 -8.76 -15.24 10.34
N SER A 85 -8.81 -16.58 10.40
CA SER A 85 -8.94 -17.42 9.20
C SER A 85 -10.19 -17.07 8.35
N ALA A 86 -11.21 -16.44 8.96
CA ALA A 86 -12.40 -15.95 8.27
C ALA A 86 -12.25 -14.54 7.65
N TYR A 87 -11.26 -13.74 8.06
CA TYR A 87 -11.15 -12.32 7.67
C TYR A 87 -10.27 -12.07 6.44
N VAL A 88 -9.41 -13.02 6.07
CA VAL A 88 -8.73 -13.03 4.76
C VAL A 88 -9.16 -14.26 3.97
N PRO A 89 -10.43 -14.32 3.53
CA PRO A 89 -10.97 -15.49 2.85
C PRO A 89 -10.36 -15.71 1.45
N ASN A 90 -9.72 -14.67 0.89
CA ASN A 90 -9.17 -14.69 -0.46
C ASN A 90 -7.88 -13.85 -0.54
N SER A 91 -6.78 -14.47 -0.99
CA SER A 91 -5.49 -13.81 -1.18
C SER A 91 -5.55 -12.66 -2.18
N LEU A 92 -6.44 -12.72 -3.18
CA LEU A 92 -6.70 -11.61 -4.10
C LEU A 92 -7.24 -10.39 -3.35
N SER A 93 -8.18 -10.61 -2.42
CA SER A 93 -8.75 -9.53 -1.61
C SER A 93 -7.67 -8.90 -0.73
N ALA A 94 -6.79 -9.70 -0.12
CA ALA A 94 -5.68 -9.19 0.68
C ALA A 94 -4.74 -8.29 -0.15
N CYS A 95 -4.34 -8.76 -1.35
CA CYS A 95 -3.48 -8.02 -2.24
C CYS A 95 -4.12 -6.69 -2.69
N LEU A 96 -5.40 -6.71 -3.06
CA LEU A 96 -6.11 -5.52 -3.53
C LEU A 96 -6.33 -4.52 -2.40
N SER A 97 -6.74 -4.97 -1.21
CA SER A 97 -6.92 -4.08 -0.06
C SER A 97 -5.61 -3.45 0.37
N LEU A 98 -4.50 -4.20 0.39
CA LEU A 98 -3.17 -3.65 0.67
C LEU A 98 -2.80 -2.56 -0.35
N GLY A 99 -3.01 -2.83 -1.65
CA GLY A 99 -2.79 -1.84 -2.71
C GLY A 99 -3.69 -0.60 -2.54
N PHE A 100 -4.92 -0.77 -2.08
CA PHE A 100 -5.83 0.34 -1.79
C PHE A 100 -5.34 1.19 -0.61
N VAL A 101 -4.93 0.57 0.50
CA VAL A 101 -4.35 1.26 1.66
C VAL A 101 -3.12 2.06 1.25
N TYR A 102 -2.21 1.45 0.48
CA TYR A 102 -1.03 2.15 -0.04
C TYR A 102 -1.41 3.30 -0.97
N THR A 103 -2.40 3.12 -1.84
CA THR A 103 -2.90 4.20 -2.69
C THR A 103 -3.38 5.38 -1.85
N VAL A 104 -4.18 5.16 -0.81
CA VAL A 104 -4.68 6.23 0.07
C VAL A 104 -3.53 6.99 0.75
N LEU A 105 -2.53 6.28 1.26
CA LEU A 105 -1.37 6.88 1.91
C LEU A 105 -0.46 7.64 0.92
N GLN A 106 -0.27 7.09 -0.28
CA GLN A 106 0.48 7.75 -1.35
C GLN A 106 -0.23 9.01 -1.85
N VAL A 107 -1.55 8.97 -1.99
CA VAL A 107 -2.39 10.13 -2.34
C VAL A 107 -2.16 11.24 -1.31
N PHE A 108 -2.21 10.91 -0.01
CA PHE A 108 -1.92 11.86 1.05
C PHE A 108 -0.50 12.46 0.91
N PHE A 109 0.51 11.64 0.63
CA PHE A 109 1.87 12.12 0.33
C PHE A 109 1.92 13.08 -0.87
N PHE A 110 1.24 12.78 -1.96
CA PHE A 110 1.23 13.66 -3.14
C PHE A 110 0.53 14.99 -2.88
N TYR A 111 -0.51 15.01 -2.04
CA TYR A 111 -1.12 16.25 -1.58
C TYR A 111 -0.11 17.11 -0.80
N LEU A 112 0.63 16.52 0.14
CA LEU A 112 1.69 17.22 0.87
C LEU A 112 2.78 17.75 -0.07
N LEU A 113 3.19 16.95 -1.05
CA LEU A 113 4.19 17.34 -2.04
C LEU A 113 3.70 18.51 -2.92
N ASN A 114 2.42 18.48 -3.34
CA ASN A 114 1.84 19.53 -4.16
C ASN A 114 1.77 20.89 -3.46
N MET A 115 1.55 20.91 -2.14
CA MET A 115 1.58 22.16 -1.36
C MET A 115 2.92 22.90 -1.48
N ARG A 116 4.01 22.18 -1.78
CA ARG A 116 5.36 22.75 -1.82
C ARG A 116 5.93 22.89 -3.24
N TYR A 117 5.56 22.00 -4.17
CA TYR A 117 6.21 21.89 -5.49
C TYR A 117 5.26 22.03 -6.69
N GLN A 118 3.97 22.39 -6.49
CA GLN A 118 2.98 22.55 -7.58
C GLN A 118 2.89 21.34 -8.52
N PHE A 119 3.05 20.14 -7.95
CA PHE A 119 3.05 18.87 -8.66
C PHE A 119 1.64 18.50 -9.13
N ASN A 120 1.50 17.96 -10.35
CA ASN A 120 0.17 17.60 -10.86
C ASN A 120 -0.40 16.36 -10.15
N VAL A 121 -1.14 16.60 -9.06
CA VAL A 121 -1.70 15.56 -8.19
C VAL A 121 -2.63 14.62 -8.94
N ARG A 122 -3.43 15.11 -9.91
CA ARG A 122 -4.43 14.28 -10.61
C ARG A 122 -3.79 13.08 -11.29
N TRP A 123 -2.71 13.31 -12.03
CA TRP A 123 -1.96 12.25 -12.69
C TRP A 123 -1.17 11.38 -11.72
N ALA A 124 -0.76 11.94 -10.57
CA ALA A 124 -0.08 11.16 -9.55
C ALA A 124 -0.99 10.18 -8.83
N ILE A 125 -2.23 10.61 -8.52
CA ILE A 125 -3.28 9.74 -7.99
C ILE A 125 -3.57 8.63 -9.00
N ALA A 126 -3.72 8.96 -10.28
CA ALA A 126 -3.95 7.96 -11.32
C ALA A 126 -2.77 6.97 -11.43
N ALA A 127 -1.53 7.46 -11.43
CA ALA A 127 -0.33 6.63 -11.47
C ALA A 127 -0.28 5.67 -10.28
N SER A 128 -0.54 6.16 -9.07
CA SER A 128 -0.55 5.36 -7.84
C SER A 128 -1.66 4.32 -7.83
N PHE A 129 -2.89 4.69 -8.20
CA PHE A 129 -3.99 3.74 -8.26
C PHE A 129 -3.71 2.61 -9.26
N VAL A 130 -3.23 2.96 -10.47
CA VAL A 130 -2.91 1.99 -11.50
C VAL A 130 -1.71 1.12 -11.10
N SER A 131 -0.64 1.70 -10.54
CA SER A 131 0.54 0.93 -10.10
C SER A 131 0.16 -0.05 -8.99
N ASN A 132 -0.53 0.40 -7.94
CA ASN A 132 -0.94 -0.46 -6.83
C ASN A 132 -1.87 -1.59 -7.30
N THR A 133 -2.82 -1.30 -8.20
CA THR A 133 -3.73 -2.32 -8.74
C THR A 133 -2.96 -3.38 -9.53
N ILE A 134 -2.09 -2.96 -10.46
CA ILE A 134 -1.29 -3.89 -11.25
C ILE A 134 -0.34 -4.69 -10.36
N THR A 135 0.34 -4.04 -9.41
CA THR A 135 1.24 -4.73 -8.47
C THR A 135 0.48 -5.74 -7.62
N ALA A 136 -0.70 -5.40 -7.10
CA ALA A 136 -1.53 -6.32 -6.33
C ALA A 136 -1.89 -7.57 -7.13
N LEU A 137 -2.26 -7.41 -8.41
CA LEU A 137 -2.56 -8.53 -9.31
C LEU A 137 -1.33 -9.38 -9.61
N LEU A 138 -0.17 -8.76 -9.85
CA LEU A 138 1.09 -9.47 -10.10
C LEU A 138 1.54 -10.27 -8.87
N VAL A 139 1.45 -9.68 -7.67
CA VAL A 139 1.80 -10.35 -6.41
C VAL A 139 0.84 -11.51 -6.14
N TYR A 140 -0.46 -11.34 -6.42
CA TYR A 140 -1.43 -12.44 -6.34
C TYR A 140 -1.07 -13.59 -7.29
N GLN A 141 -0.71 -13.29 -8.54
CA GLN A 141 -0.28 -14.32 -9.50
C GLN A 141 0.98 -15.05 -9.01
N LEU A 142 1.98 -14.33 -8.50
CA LEU A 142 3.19 -14.91 -7.93
C LEU A 142 2.88 -15.83 -6.75
N PHE A 143 2.00 -15.40 -5.83
CA PHE A 143 1.50 -16.21 -4.73
C PHE A 143 0.87 -17.51 -5.26
N SER A 144 -0.05 -17.40 -6.23
CA SER A 144 -0.80 -18.55 -6.76
C SER A 144 0.08 -19.59 -7.46
N LEU A 145 1.23 -19.20 -8.01
CA LEU A 145 2.19 -20.11 -8.63
C LEU A 145 3.09 -20.83 -7.61
N SER A 146 3.18 -20.29 -6.39
CA SER A 146 4.04 -20.81 -5.31
C SER A 146 3.31 -21.73 -4.32
N SER A 147 1.98 -21.81 -4.43
CA SER A 147 1.06 -22.62 -3.61
C SER A 147 0.53 -23.81 -4.38
#